data_AF-A0A399YX48-F1
#
_entry.id   AF-A0A399YX48-F1
#
_cell.length_a   1.000
_cell.length_b   1.000
_cell.length_c   1.000
_cell.angle_alpha   90.00
_cell.angle_beta   90.00
_cell.angle_gamma   90.00
#
_symmetry.space_group_name_H-M   'P 1'
#
loop_
_entity.id
_entity.type
_entity.pdbx_description
1 polymer ?
#
loop_
_entity_poly.entity_id
_entity_poly.type
_entity_poly.pdbx_seq_one_letter_code
_entity_poly.pdbx_strand_id
1 'polypeptide(L)'
;DKAAEKRLYRELARRFHPDLAEGAAELAYRTTVMTAVNAAYTAGDTQALYDLAGELEPDELRELAGIESHELRQLRERILRCRRRRRKVARQLQALREDKTARLWRKAREMRDQGEDWWTAVRRDLEAARVRLEEEVALLACQASDELRVTSDE
;
A
#
# COMPACT_ATOMS: atom_id res chain seq x y z
N ASP A 1 -3.61 1.23 -3.83
CA ASP A 1 -4.00 2.65 -3.70
C ASP A 1 -2.93 3.46 -4.41
N LYS A 2 -3.24 4.04 -5.58
CA LYS A 2 -2.23 4.62 -6.49
C LYS A 2 -1.35 5.68 -5.81
N ALA A 3 -1.90 6.39 -4.83
CA ALA A 3 -1.14 7.38 -4.07
C ALA A 3 -0.10 6.73 -3.15
N ALA A 4 -0.41 5.59 -2.52
CA ALA A 4 0.53 4.83 -1.69
C ALA A 4 1.65 4.19 -2.53
N GLU A 5 1.29 3.60 -3.67
CA GLU A 5 2.25 3.03 -4.63
C GLU A 5 3.25 4.06 -5.13
N LYS A 6 2.78 5.25 -5.50
CA LYS A 6 3.65 6.35 -5.96
C LYS A 6 4.57 6.88 -4.87
N ARG A 7 4.12 6.90 -3.60
CA ARG A 7 4.97 7.28 -2.46
C ARG A 7 6.06 6.25 -2.23
N LEU A 8 5.70 4.96 -2.19
CA LEU A 8 6.63 3.86 -1.99
C LEU A 8 7.68 3.81 -3.11
N TYR A 9 7.26 3.97 -4.37
CA TYR A 9 8.18 4.06 -5.51
C TYR A 9 9.22 5.17 -5.32
N ARG A 10 8.79 6.39 -4.97
CA ARG A 10 9.71 7.53 -4.77
C ARG A 10 10.67 7.31 -3.61
N GLU A 11 10.21 6.69 -2.52
CA GLU A 11 11.06 6.32 -1.39
C GLU A 11 12.15 5.34 -1.84
N LEU A 12 11.77 4.28 -2.56
CA LEU A 12 12.71 3.27 -3.05
C LEU A 12 13.69 3.85 -4.08
N ALA A 13 13.21 4.66 -5.00
CA ALA A 13 14.04 5.33 -6.00
C ALA A 13 15.08 6.23 -5.33
N ARG A 14 14.69 7.01 -4.31
CA ARG A 14 15.63 7.86 -3.56
C ARG A 14 16.66 7.03 -2.79
N ARG A 15 16.25 5.88 -2.24
CA ARG A 15 17.12 5.03 -1.42
C ARG A 15 18.14 4.25 -2.26
N PHE A 16 17.70 3.73 -3.40
CA PHE A 16 18.48 2.85 -4.27
C PHE A 16 18.94 3.50 -5.58
N HIS A 17 18.91 4.85 -5.65
CA HIS A 17 19.37 5.54 -6.86
C HIS A 17 20.84 5.21 -7.17
N PRO A 18 21.19 4.86 -8.42
CA PRO A 18 22.57 4.55 -8.81
C PRO A 18 23.56 5.68 -8.56
N ASP A 19 23.14 6.94 -8.71
CA ASP A 19 23.99 8.14 -8.52
C ASP A 19 24.59 8.29 -7.11
N LEU A 20 24.03 7.60 -6.13
CA LEU A 20 24.53 7.60 -4.75
C LEU A 20 25.59 6.50 -4.49
N ALA A 21 26.05 5.81 -5.53
CA ALA A 21 27.05 4.75 -5.40
C ALA A 21 28.47 5.31 -5.23
N GLU A 22 29.21 4.81 -4.25
CA GLU A 22 30.61 5.21 -4.01
C GLU A 22 31.63 4.26 -4.68
N GLY A 23 31.17 3.12 -5.21
CA GLY A 23 32.05 2.13 -5.86
C GLY A 23 31.31 1.18 -6.79
N ALA A 24 32.07 0.40 -7.57
CA ALA A 24 31.53 -0.46 -8.63
C ALA A 24 30.54 -1.53 -8.12
N ALA A 25 30.81 -2.14 -6.96
CA ALA A 25 29.91 -3.12 -6.36
C ALA A 25 28.58 -2.50 -5.89
N GLU A 26 28.63 -1.30 -5.33
CA GLU A 26 27.44 -0.57 -4.89
C GLU A 26 26.63 -0.07 -6.10
N LEU A 27 27.30 0.39 -7.16
CA LEU A 27 26.68 0.81 -8.41
C LEU A 27 25.90 -0.35 -9.05
N ALA A 28 26.53 -1.52 -9.15
CA ALA A 28 25.90 -2.71 -9.70
C ALA A 28 24.67 -3.13 -8.88
N TYR A 29 24.79 -3.10 -7.54
CA TYR A 29 23.68 -3.43 -6.63
C TYR A 29 22.51 -2.45 -6.77
N ARG A 30 22.77 -1.14 -6.64
CA ARG A 30 21.76 -0.08 -6.77
C ARG A 30 21.08 -0.10 -8.14
N THR A 31 21.84 -0.31 -9.21
CA THR A 31 21.29 -0.45 -10.57
C THR A 31 20.34 -1.64 -10.67
N THR A 32 20.73 -2.80 -10.11
CA THR A 32 19.89 -4.00 -10.11
C THR A 32 18.59 -3.77 -9.33
N VAL A 33 18.68 -3.19 -8.13
CA VAL A 33 17.50 -2.90 -7.30
C VAL A 33 16.60 -1.85 -7.97
N MET A 34 17.17 -0.77 -8.51
CA MET A 34 16.41 0.29 -9.19
C MET A 34 15.69 -0.24 -10.43
N THR A 35 16.32 -1.14 -11.19
CA THR A 35 15.69 -1.81 -12.34
C THR A 35 14.48 -2.62 -11.90
N ALA A 36 14.60 -3.39 -10.82
CA ALA A 36 13.48 -4.15 -10.26
C ALA A 36 12.36 -3.24 -9.73
N VAL A 37 12.69 -2.11 -9.09
CA VAL A 37 11.73 -1.11 -8.61
C VAL A 37 10.96 -0.48 -9.76
N ASN A 38 11.63 -0.12 -10.85
CA ASN A 38 10.99 0.42 -12.04
C ASN A 38 10.05 -0.61 -12.68
N ALA A 39 10.51 -1.86 -12.85
CA ALA A 39 9.68 -2.93 -13.42
C ALA A 39 8.41 -3.18 -12.59
N ALA A 40 8.54 -3.25 -11.26
CA ALA A 40 7.41 -3.42 -10.34
C ALA A 40 6.42 -2.24 -10.44
N TYR A 41 6.92 -1.00 -10.51
CA TYR A 41 6.08 0.18 -10.63
C TYR A 41 5.33 0.23 -11.98
N THR A 42 6.01 -0.06 -13.09
CA THR A 42 5.40 -0.10 -14.43
C THR A 42 4.33 -1.18 -14.52
N ALA A 43 4.55 -2.34 -13.91
CA ALA A 43 3.59 -3.43 -13.84
C ALA A 43 2.41 -3.17 -12.88
N GLY A 44 2.47 -2.11 -12.07
CA GLY A 44 1.52 -1.88 -10.97
C GLY A 44 1.60 -2.92 -9.85
N ASP A 45 2.70 -3.68 -9.78
CA ASP A 45 2.90 -4.72 -8.78
C ASP A 45 3.33 -4.09 -7.45
N THR A 46 2.31 -3.72 -6.69
CA THR A 46 2.48 -3.09 -5.37
C THR A 46 3.15 -4.06 -4.39
N GLN A 47 2.92 -5.36 -4.54
CA GLN A 47 3.50 -6.37 -3.66
C GLN A 47 5.01 -6.50 -3.90
N ALA A 48 5.44 -6.49 -5.16
CA ALA A 48 6.85 -6.47 -5.51
C ALA A 48 7.57 -5.21 -4.99
N LEU A 49 6.91 -4.05 -5.01
CA LEU A 49 7.48 -2.82 -4.39
C LEU A 49 7.69 -2.99 -2.88
N TYR A 50 6.73 -3.57 -2.15
CA TYR A 50 6.89 -3.83 -0.71
C TYR A 50 8.00 -4.85 -0.41
N ASP A 51 8.15 -5.85 -1.28
CA ASP A 51 9.20 -6.85 -1.18
C ASP A 51 10.59 -6.21 -1.37
N LEU A 52 10.74 -5.37 -2.40
CA LEU A 52 11.98 -4.64 -2.70
C LEU A 52 12.36 -3.64 -1.61
N ALA A 53 11.37 -3.06 -0.92
CA ALA A 53 11.65 -2.22 0.22
C ALA A 53 12.41 -2.99 1.32
N GLY A 54 12.18 -4.30 1.44
CA GLY A 54 12.82 -5.18 2.42
C GLY A 54 14.33 -5.38 2.21
N GLU A 55 14.84 -5.04 1.03
CA GLU A 55 16.23 -5.26 0.62
C GLU A 55 17.27 -4.55 1.52
N LEU A 56 18.51 -5.02 1.39
CA LEU A 56 19.67 -4.50 2.12
C LEU A 56 19.88 -3.01 1.86
N GLU A 57 20.25 -2.27 2.90
CA GLU A 57 20.72 -0.90 2.70
C GLU A 57 22.13 -0.93 2.07
N PRO A 58 22.47 0.07 1.25
CA PRO A 58 23.81 0.21 0.69
C PRO A 58 24.91 0.27 1.76
N ASP A 59 24.64 0.86 2.92
CA ASP A 59 25.56 0.90 4.06
C ASP A 59 25.85 -0.51 4.61
N GLU A 60 24.83 -1.37 4.68
CA GLU A 60 24.97 -2.77 5.12
C GLU A 60 25.84 -3.59 4.14
N LEU A 61 25.85 -3.21 2.86
CA LEU A 61 26.71 -3.80 1.84
C LEU A 61 28.17 -3.33 2.00
N ARG A 62 28.40 -2.04 2.27
CA ARG A 62 29.76 -1.51 2.53
C ARG A 62 30.38 -2.12 3.78
N GLU A 63 29.61 -2.27 4.86
CA GLU A 63 30.08 -2.94 6.08
C GLU A 63 30.55 -4.38 5.81
N LEU A 64 29.84 -5.14 4.96
CA LEU A 64 30.24 -6.50 4.59
C LEU A 64 31.55 -6.54 3.81
N ALA A 65 31.75 -5.58 2.90
CA ALA A 65 32.95 -5.50 2.08
C ALA A 65 34.22 -5.28 2.93
N GLY A 66 34.11 -4.52 4.02
CA GLY A 66 35.22 -4.19 4.92
C GLY A 66 35.61 -5.27 5.94
N ILE A 67 34.91 -6.41 6.02
CA ILE A 67 35.22 -7.46 7.01
C ILE A 67 36.23 -8.46 6.44
N GLU A 68 37.46 -8.44 6.92
CA GLU A 68 38.52 -9.36 6.47
C GLU A 68 38.34 -10.79 7.00
N SER A 69 37.88 -10.95 8.25
CA SER A 69 37.66 -12.26 8.85
C SER A 69 36.46 -12.98 8.20
N HIS A 70 36.73 -14.15 7.60
CA HIS A 70 35.71 -14.97 6.95
C HIS A 70 34.59 -15.40 7.91
N GLU A 71 34.92 -15.82 9.14
CA GLU A 71 33.93 -16.24 10.13
C GLU A 71 33.02 -15.07 10.56
N LEU A 72 33.61 -13.89 10.77
CA LEU A 72 32.86 -12.68 11.11
C LEU A 72 31.97 -12.24 9.94
N ARG A 73 32.46 -12.35 8.71
CA ARG A 73 31.69 -12.06 7.49
C ARG A 73 30.50 -12.99 7.36
N GLN A 74 30.68 -14.30 7.53
CA GLN A 74 29.59 -15.27 7.49
C GLN A 74 28.52 -15.00 8.57
N LEU A 75 28.94 -14.67 9.80
CA LEU A 75 28.02 -14.33 10.87
C LEU A 75 27.26 -13.04 10.54
N ARG A 76 27.94 -12.03 9.99
CA ARG A 76 27.32 -10.77 9.56
C ARG A 76 26.30 -10.99 8.44
N GLU A 77 26.63 -11.78 7.43
CA GLU A 77 25.71 -12.15 6.35
C GLU A 77 24.45 -12.85 6.87
N ARG A 78 24.58 -13.75 7.86
CA ARG A 78 23.44 -14.41 8.51
C ARG A 78 22.56 -13.40 9.25
N ILE A 79 23.15 -12.48 10.01
CA ILE A 79 22.42 -11.41 10.71
C ILE A 79 21.66 -10.55 9.69
N LEU A 80 22.33 -10.13 8.63
CA LEU A 80 21.75 -9.29 7.59
C LEU A 80 20.61 -10.01 6.85
N ARG A 81 20.75 -11.31 6.56
CA ARG A 81 19.67 -12.13 6.01
C ARG A 81 18.46 -12.18 6.95
N CYS A 82 18.67 -12.35 8.25
CA CYS A 82 17.60 -12.32 9.24
C CYS A 82 16.92 -10.95 9.31
N ARG A 83 17.70 -9.85 9.30
CA ARG A 83 17.18 -8.48 9.28
C ARG A 83 16.34 -8.22 8.03
N ARG A 84 16.81 -8.64 6.85
CA ARG A 84 16.10 -8.56 5.57
C ARG A 84 14.74 -9.27 5.65
N ARG A 85 14.74 -10.53 6.09
CA ARG A 85 13.51 -11.31 6.29
C ARG A 85 12.54 -10.63 7.26
N ARG A 86 13.04 -10.10 8.38
CA ARG A 86 12.22 -9.36 9.35
C ARG A 86 11.61 -8.10 8.75
N ARG A 87 12.38 -7.30 8.00
CA ARG A 87 11.87 -6.10 7.29
C ARG A 87 10.77 -6.46 6.30
N LYS A 88 10.97 -7.53 5.51
CA LYS A 88 9.98 -8.01 4.53
C LYS A 88 8.67 -8.40 5.22
N VAL A 89 8.73 -9.24 6.25
CA VAL A 89 7.55 -9.68 7.01
C VAL A 89 6.83 -8.48 7.66
N ALA A 90 7.57 -7.54 8.25
CA ALA A 90 6.98 -6.36 8.88
C ALA A 90 6.21 -5.48 7.88
N ARG A 91 6.76 -5.29 6.67
CA ARG A 91 6.08 -4.52 5.61
C ARG A 91 4.86 -5.25 5.06
N GLN A 92 4.96 -6.56 4.84
CA GLN A 92 3.80 -7.38 4.44
C GLN A 92 2.68 -7.32 5.48
N LEU A 93 3.02 -7.37 6.77
CA LEU A 93 2.06 -7.22 7.85
C LEU A 93 1.41 -5.82 7.87
N GLN A 94 2.20 -4.77 7.61
CA GLN A 94 1.68 -3.40 7.54
C GLN A 94 0.72 -3.24 6.35
N ALA A 95 1.09 -3.75 5.17
CA ALA A 95 0.22 -3.75 3.99
C ALA A 95 -1.09 -4.50 4.26
N LEU A 96 -1.02 -5.68 4.89
CA LEU A 96 -2.22 -6.43 5.32
C LEU A 96 -3.07 -5.65 6.34
N ARG A 97 -2.46 -4.86 7.23
CA ARG A 97 -3.21 -4.02 8.19
C ARG A 97 -3.91 -2.84 7.53
N GLU A 98 -3.28 -2.26 6.51
CA GLU A 98 -3.78 -1.11 5.76
C GLU A 98 -4.82 -1.52 4.70
N ASP A 99 -4.85 -2.79 4.30
CA ASP A 99 -5.89 -3.32 3.42
C ASP A 99 -7.28 -3.13 4.07
N LYS A 100 -8.14 -2.42 3.33
CA LYS A 100 -9.51 -2.09 3.72
C LYS A 100 -10.30 -3.35 4.05
N THR A 101 -10.05 -4.45 3.35
CA THR A 101 -10.71 -5.73 3.56
C THR A 101 -10.37 -6.33 4.92
N ALA A 102 -9.08 -6.33 5.29
CA ALA A 102 -8.63 -6.82 6.58
C ALA A 102 -9.08 -5.92 7.75
N ARG A 103 -9.25 -4.61 7.50
CA ARG A 103 -9.81 -3.67 8.48
C ARG A 103 -11.31 -3.91 8.70
N LEU A 104 -12.07 -4.11 7.63
CA LEU A 104 -13.48 -4.46 7.67
C LEU A 104 -13.69 -5.82 8.34
N TRP A 105 -12.86 -6.82 8.03
CA TRP A 105 -12.94 -8.15 8.62
C TRP A 105 -12.67 -8.15 10.13
N ARG A 106 -11.69 -7.36 10.59
CA ARG A 106 -11.44 -7.17 12.04
C ARG A 106 -12.61 -6.47 12.73
N LYS A 107 -13.15 -5.41 12.15
CA LYS A 107 -14.31 -4.70 12.71
C LYS A 107 -15.55 -5.61 12.78
N ALA A 108 -15.78 -6.41 11.74
CA ALA A 108 -16.85 -7.39 11.71
C ALA A 108 -16.67 -8.53 12.73
N ARG A 109 -15.42 -8.87 13.10
CA ARG A 109 -15.11 -9.84 14.15
C ARG A 109 -15.29 -9.26 15.54
N GLU A 110 -14.81 -8.05 15.78
CA GLU A 110 -14.92 -7.34 17.05
C GLU A 110 -16.39 -7.07 17.44
N MET A 111 -17.24 -6.67 16.49
CA MET A 111 -18.67 -6.50 16.75
C MET A 111 -19.39 -7.84 17.00
N ARG A 112 -18.97 -8.91 16.32
CA ARG A 112 -19.49 -10.27 16.58
C ARG A 112 -19.13 -10.77 17.98
N ASP A 113 -17.93 -10.47 18.46
CA ASP A 113 -17.49 -10.78 19.82
C ASP A 113 -18.24 -9.94 20.88
N GLN A 114 -18.81 -8.79 20.49
CA GLN A 114 -19.70 -7.95 21.31
C GLN A 114 -21.18 -8.34 21.18
N GLY A 115 -21.52 -9.37 20.40
CA GLY A 115 -22.90 -9.81 20.18
C GLY A 115 -23.69 -8.96 19.18
N GLU A 116 -23.04 -8.02 18.48
CA GLU A 116 -23.66 -7.16 17.47
C GLU A 116 -23.37 -7.68 16.05
N ASP A 117 -24.42 -7.82 15.22
CA ASP A 117 -24.26 -8.17 13.81
C ASP A 117 -23.94 -6.94 12.96
N TRP A 118 -22.65 -6.78 12.66
CA TRP A 118 -22.15 -5.71 11.80
C TRP A 118 -22.88 -5.64 10.44
N TRP A 119 -23.29 -6.79 9.87
CA TRP A 119 -24.03 -6.80 8.60
C TRP A 119 -25.42 -6.20 8.71
N THR A 120 -26.07 -6.33 9.86
CA THR A 120 -27.36 -5.70 10.13
C THR A 120 -27.22 -4.18 10.23
N ALA A 121 -26.17 -3.68 10.88
CA ALA A 121 -25.88 -2.25 10.95
C ALA A 121 -25.59 -1.64 9.56
N VAL A 122 -24.71 -2.29 8.78
CA VAL A 122 -24.38 -1.83 7.42
C VAL A 122 -25.61 -1.87 6.50
N ARG A 123 -26.45 -2.91 6.60
CA ARG A 123 -27.68 -3.02 5.81
C ARG A 123 -28.63 -1.87 6.12
N ARG A 124 -28.82 -1.55 7.40
CA ARG A 124 -29.65 -0.43 7.85
C ARG A 124 -29.14 0.91 7.31
N ASP A 125 -27.83 1.14 7.35
CA ASP A 125 -27.23 2.37 6.84
C ASP A 125 -27.41 2.51 5.33
N LEU A 126 -27.26 1.41 4.59
CA LEU A 126 -27.47 1.37 3.13
C LEU A 126 -28.93 1.56 2.76
N GLU A 127 -29.87 0.93 3.47
CA GLU A 127 -31.31 1.13 3.29
C GLU A 127 -31.71 2.59 3.56
N ALA A 128 -31.18 3.19 4.62
CA ALA A 128 -31.41 4.60 4.92
C ALA A 128 -30.83 5.53 3.82
N ALA A 129 -29.67 5.19 3.26
CA ALA A 129 -29.10 5.95 2.15
C ALA A 129 -29.93 5.81 0.87
N ARG A 130 -30.47 4.61 0.60
CA ARG A 130 -31.36 4.36 -0.53
C ARG A 130 -32.61 5.23 -0.46
N VAL A 131 -33.28 5.25 0.70
CA VAL A 131 -34.50 6.05 0.91
C VAL A 131 -34.24 7.54 0.69
N ARG A 132 -33.14 8.08 1.24
CA ARG A 132 -32.78 9.50 1.04
C ARG A 132 -32.59 9.86 -0.43
N LEU A 133 -31.91 8.99 -1.19
CA LEU A 133 -31.69 9.20 -2.62
C LEU A 133 -33.00 9.08 -3.42
N GLU A 134 -33.90 8.18 -3.03
CA GLU A 134 -35.24 8.07 -3.63
C GLU A 134 -36.06 9.35 -3.40
N GLU A 135 -36.01 9.92 -2.19
CA GLU A 135 -36.66 11.19 -1.86
C GLU A 135 -36.08 12.37 -2.66
N GLU A 136 -34.75 12.42 -2.79
CA GLU A 136 -34.06 13.46 -3.57
C GLU A 136 -34.44 13.38 -5.06
N VAL A 137 -34.48 12.16 -5.63
CA VAL A 137 -34.94 11.95 -7.01
C VAL A 137 -36.39 12.39 -7.18
N ALA A 138 -37.27 12.07 -6.22
CA ALA A 138 -38.68 12.48 -6.29
C ALA A 138 -38.84 14.01 -6.24
N LEU A 139 -38.07 14.70 -5.41
CA LEU A 139 -38.07 16.16 -5.32
C LEU A 139 -37.59 16.80 -6.63
N LEU A 140 -36.47 16.32 -7.18
CA LEU A 140 -35.92 16.82 -8.44
C LEU A 140 -36.86 16.56 -9.62
N ALA A 141 -37.54 15.41 -9.65
CA ALA A 141 -38.53 15.10 -10.67
C ALA A 141 -39.77 16.02 -10.60
N CYS A 142 -40.19 16.39 -9.39
CA CYS A 142 -41.27 17.35 -9.19
C CYS A 142 -40.88 18.75 -9.69
N GLN A 143 -39.68 19.23 -9.31
CA GLN A 143 -39.14 20.52 -9.76
C GLN A 143 -39.04 20.60 -11.29
N ALA A 144 -38.52 19.56 -11.94
CA ALA A 144 -38.43 19.51 -13.40
C ALA A 144 -39.81 19.53 -14.08
N SER A 145 -40.82 18.88 -13.47
CA SER A 145 -42.19 18.87 -13.99
C SER A 145 -42.89 20.23 -13.86
N ASP A 146 -42.63 20.95 -12.77
CA ASP A 146 -43.16 22.29 -12.54
C ASP A 146 -42.52 23.32 -13.49
N GLU A 147 -41.21 23.24 -13.72
CA GLU A 147 -40.52 24.09 -14.72
C GLU A 147 -41.04 23.86 -16.15
N LEU A 148 -41.25 22.60 -16.54
CA LEU A 148 -41.84 22.25 -17.84
C LEU A 148 -43.26 22.81 -18.02
N ARG A 149 -44.08 22.81 -16.96
CA ARG A 149 -45.41 23.42 -16.99
C ARG A 149 -45.36 24.94 -17.15
N VAL A 150 -44.47 25.61 -16.42
CA VAL A 150 -44.30 27.07 -16.50
C VAL A 150 -43.86 27.50 -17.91
N THR A 151 -42.96 26.75 -18.55
CA THR A 151 -42.52 27.04 -19.93
C THR A 151 -43.54 26.71 -21.03
N SER A 152 -44.63 25.99 -20.70
CA SER A 152 -45.68 25.62 -21.67
C SER A 152 -46.87 26.60 -21.67
N ASP A 153 -46.98 27.43 -20.62
CA ASP A 153 -48.04 28.44 -20.45
C ASP A 153 -47.56 29.88 -20.81
N GLU A 154 -46.29 30.06 -21.22
CA GLU A 154 -45.74 31.29 -21.83
C GLU A 154 -45.74 31.23 -23.37
#